data_AF-A0A523KE76-F1
#
_entry.id   AF-A0A523KE76-F1
#
_cell.length_a   1.000
_cell.length_b   1.000
_cell.length_c   1.000
_cell.angle_alpha   90.00
_cell.angle_beta   90.00
_cell.angle_gamma   90.00
#
_symmetry.space_group_name_H-M   'P 1'
#
loop_
_entity.id
_entity.type
_entity.pdbx_description
1 polymer ?
#
loop_
_entity_poly.entity_id
_entity_poly.type
_entity_poly.pdbx_seq_one_letter_code
_entity_poly.pdbx_strand_id
1 'polypeptide(L)'
;MGRRRRSVNATNAASRSISIASMRSRTPGYASSARQKRKMKNSGGSQRLFWIVGGPVIALDILTKLLAVRYLPPHPLKILGDWLTLQLVFNPGAAFGIHVGTYSRWVFLVLAIVALIVLGSMVRHTKPGDHVRLIALGLVCGGAVGNLIDRI
;
A
#
# COMPACT_ATOMS: atom_id res chain seq x y z
N MET A 1 -82.98 53.28 -40.48
CA MET A 1 -82.32 52.13 -41.14
C MET A 1 -81.17 51.69 -40.23
N GLY A 2 -81.16 50.45 -39.73
CA GLY A 2 -79.97 49.85 -39.05
C GLY A 2 -80.07 49.46 -37.56
N ARG A 3 -80.76 48.33 -37.27
CA ARG A 3 -80.52 47.25 -36.26
C ARG A 3 -80.03 47.65 -34.82
N ARG A 4 -80.81 47.52 -33.72
CA ARG A 4 -81.13 46.30 -32.89
C ARG A 4 -79.90 45.38 -32.68
N ARG A 5 -79.45 44.93 -31.48
CA ARG A 5 -80.13 44.48 -30.23
C ARG A 5 -79.08 44.11 -29.13
N ARG A 6 -79.45 44.30 -27.85
CA ARG A 6 -79.33 43.40 -26.64
C ARG A 6 -77.97 42.78 -26.26
N SER A 7 -77.46 43.05 -25.04
CA SER A 7 -77.65 42.30 -23.78
C SER A 7 -76.56 41.24 -23.53
N VAL A 8 -75.91 41.25 -22.36
CA VAL A 8 -76.01 40.22 -21.30
C VAL A 8 -74.93 40.46 -20.21
N ASN A 9 -75.44 40.32 -18.98
CA ASN A 9 -74.92 40.22 -17.62
C ASN A 9 -73.52 39.62 -17.32
N ALA A 10 -73.19 39.80 -16.02
CA ALA A 10 -72.51 38.87 -15.11
C ALA A 10 -70.99 39.08 -15.00
N THR A 11 -70.32 38.98 -13.85
CA THR A 11 -70.64 38.64 -12.45
C THR A 11 -69.34 38.84 -11.66
N ASN A 12 -69.47 39.13 -10.37
CA ASN A 12 -68.65 38.65 -9.24
C ASN A 12 -67.16 38.29 -9.45
N ALA A 13 -66.30 38.88 -8.62
CA ALA A 13 -65.42 38.13 -7.70
C ALA A 13 -64.63 39.16 -6.86
N ALA A 14 -65.05 39.50 -5.65
CA ALA A 14 -64.79 38.73 -4.43
C ALA A 14 -63.29 38.69 -4.07
N SER A 15 -62.92 39.68 -3.27
CA SER A 15 -61.77 39.71 -2.38
C SER A 15 -61.59 38.37 -1.66
N ARG A 16 -60.41 37.75 -1.77
CA ARG A 16 -59.99 36.68 -0.86
C ARG A 16 -58.54 36.89 -0.43
N SER A 17 -58.45 37.42 0.78
CA SER A 17 -57.37 37.33 1.75
C SER A 17 -56.69 35.95 1.75
N ILE A 18 -55.39 35.93 1.48
CA ILE A 18 -54.56 34.74 1.63
C ILE A 18 -54.15 34.62 3.10
N SER A 19 -54.62 33.53 3.70
CA SER A 19 -54.38 33.09 5.07
C SER A 19 -52.92 32.64 5.24
N ILE A 20 -52.19 33.26 6.15
CA ILE A 20 -50.88 32.79 6.61
C ILE A 20 -51.14 31.88 7.82
N ALA A 21 -51.10 30.57 7.60
CA ALA A 21 -51.09 29.59 8.68
C ALA A 21 -50.22 28.39 8.32
N SER A 22 -49.09 28.31 9.03
CA SER A 22 -48.39 27.12 9.50
C SER A 22 -48.12 25.96 8.53
N MET A 23 -46.84 25.64 8.33
CA MET A 23 -46.43 24.24 8.35
C MET A 23 -44.94 24.10 8.68
N ARG A 24 -44.69 23.39 9.78
CA ARG A 24 -43.41 23.01 10.35
C ARG A 24 -42.89 21.74 9.67
N SER A 25 -41.63 21.70 9.23
CA SER A 25 -40.87 20.44 9.08
C SER A 25 -39.36 20.73 9.09
N ARG A 26 -38.70 20.49 10.23
CA ARG A 26 -37.83 19.32 10.48
C ARG A 26 -36.49 19.36 9.72
N THR A 27 -35.47 19.91 10.37
CA THR A 27 -34.07 19.45 10.20
C THR A 27 -33.95 17.99 10.63
N PRO A 28 -33.08 17.17 10.01
CA PRO A 28 -31.74 17.07 10.59
C PRO A 28 -30.62 16.85 9.54
N GLY A 29 -29.73 17.83 9.39
CA GLY A 29 -28.46 17.71 8.69
C GLY A 29 -27.37 16.99 9.51
N TYR A 30 -27.69 15.84 10.12
CA TYR A 30 -26.77 15.12 11.02
C TYR A 30 -26.48 13.66 10.63
N ALA A 31 -27.05 13.17 9.52
CA ALA A 31 -26.95 11.75 9.13
C ALA A 31 -25.72 11.40 8.26
N SER A 32 -24.96 12.37 7.76
CA SER A 32 -23.85 12.11 6.83
C SER A 32 -22.51 11.79 7.52
N SER A 33 -22.34 12.26 8.75
CA SER A 33 -21.10 12.09 9.55
C SER A 33 -20.97 10.71 10.21
N ALA A 34 -22.08 9.97 10.37
CA ALA A 34 -22.07 8.62 10.96
C ALA A 34 -21.62 7.52 9.97
N ARG A 35 -21.78 7.73 8.65
CA ARG A 35 -21.35 6.75 7.62
C ARG A 35 -19.84 6.78 7.40
N GLN A 36 -19.19 7.91 7.68
CA GLN A 36 -17.74 8.07 7.57
C GLN A 36 -16.98 7.35 8.71
N LYS A 37 -17.64 7.10 9.85
CA LYS A 37 -17.09 6.32 10.97
C LYS A 37 -17.14 4.79 10.80
N ARG A 38 -17.60 4.26 9.65
CA ARG A 38 -17.49 2.82 9.32
C ARG A 38 -16.28 2.47 8.45
N LYS A 39 -15.35 3.40 8.25
CA LYS A 39 -14.06 3.14 7.60
C LYS A 39 -12.88 3.28 8.57
N MET A 40 -13.09 2.95 9.83
CA MET A 40 -12.02 2.72 10.79
C MET A 40 -12.18 1.33 11.36
N LYS A 41 -11.24 0.45 10.97
CA LYS A 41 -10.66 -0.68 11.73
C LYS A 41 -10.29 -1.83 10.78
N ASN A 42 -9.22 -1.63 10.00
CA ASN A 42 -8.37 -2.73 9.55
C ASN A 42 -6.98 -2.29 9.03
N SER A 43 -6.45 -1.16 9.50
CA SER A 43 -5.08 -0.72 9.18
C SER A 43 -4.01 -1.68 9.71
N GLY A 44 -4.29 -2.44 10.78
CA GLY A 44 -3.37 -3.44 11.34
C GLY A 44 -3.35 -4.80 10.62
N GLY A 45 -4.34 -5.12 9.79
CA GLY A 45 -4.40 -6.39 9.07
C GLY A 45 -3.48 -6.42 7.85
N SER A 46 -3.38 -5.29 7.15
CA SER A 46 -2.60 -5.17 5.91
C SER A 46 -1.10 -5.33 6.20
N GLN A 47 -0.56 -4.61 7.18
CA GLN A 47 0.89 -4.62 7.48
C GLN A 47 1.40 -5.96 8.04
N ARG A 48 0.51 -6.85 8.52
CA ARG A 48 0.91 -8.22 8.88
C ARG A 48 1.44 -8.98 7.68
N LEU A 49 0.90 -8.72 6.49
CA LEU A 49 1.34 -9.37 5.25
C LEU A 49 2.81 -9.09 4.95
N PHE A 50 3.28 -7.87 5.23
CA PHE A 50 4.70 -7.53 5.09
C PHE A 50 5.58 -8.46 5.93
N TRP A 51 5.23 -8.71 7.20
CA TRP A 51 5.99 -9.58 8.09
C TRP A 51 5.84 -11.07 7.75
N ILE A 52 4.65 -11.48 7.32
CA ILE A 52 4.38 -12.85 6.86
C ILE A 52 5.20 -13.19 5.62
N VAL A 53 5.48 -12.22 4.76
CA VAL A 53 6.34 -12.41 3.58
C VAL A 53 7.81 -12.24 3.94
N GLY A 54 8.18 -11.15 4.62
CA GLY A 54 9.58 -10.82 4.91
C GLY A 54 10.25 -11.80 5.86
N GLY A 55 9.54 -12.29 6.89
CA GLY A 55 10.09 -13.24 7.87
C GLY A 55 10.60 -14.54 7.23
N PRO A 56 9.76 -15.26 6.45
CA PRO A 56 10.19 -16.44 5.71
C PRO A 56 11.32 -16.16 4.71
N VAL A 57 11.32 -15.00 4.04
CA VAL A 57 12.43 -14.64 3.12
C VAL A 57 13.75 -14.57 3.88
N ILE A 58 13.78 -13.91 5.04
CA ILE A 58 14.99 -13.81 5.88
C ILE A 58 15.42 -15.22 6.35
N ALA A 59 14.47 -16.02 6.84
CA ALA A 59 14.76 -17.35 7.34
C ALA A 59 15.30 -18.28 6.23
N LEU A 60 14.69 -18.25 5.05
CA LEU A 60 15.12 -19.02 3.89
C LEU A 60 16.48 -18.54 3.36
N ASP A 61 16.74 -17.23 3.31
CA ASP A 61 18.04 -16.69 2.91
C ASP A 61 19.17 -17.17 3.83
N ILE A 62 18.98 -17.04 5.15
CA ILE A 62 19.98 -17.51 6.14
C ILE A 62 20.15 -19.03 6.04
N LEU A 63 19.06 -19.80 5.99
CA LEU A 63 19.12 -21.25 5.91
C LEU A 63 19.83 -21.71 4.64
N THR A 64 19.48 -21.14 3.49
CA THR A 64 20.11 -21.51 2.22
C THR A 64 21.60 -21.16 2.20
N LYS A 65 22.02 -20.02 2.77
CA LYS A 65 23.44 -19.68 2.92
C LYS A 65 24.18 -20.64 3.84
N LEU A 66 23.59 -21.01 4.97
CA LEU A 66 24.17 -21.99 5.88
C LEU A 66 24.33 -23.37 5.23
N LEU A 67 23.32 -23.81 4.46
CA LEU A 67 23.40 -25.04 3.69
C LEU A 67 24.49 -24.93 2.60
N ALA A 68 24.59 -23.79 1.92
CA ALA A 68 25.63 -23.57 0.92
C ALA A 68 27.04 -23.70 1.50
N VAL A 69 27.31 -23.04 2.64
CA VAL A 69 28.62 -23.13 3.30
C VAL A 69 28.95 -24.57 3.73
N ARG A 70 27.94 -25.37 4.09
CA ARG A 70 28.14 -26.75 4.58
C ARG A 70 28.26 -27.79 3.47
N TYR A 71 27.52 -27.63 2.37
CA TYR A 71 27.31 -28.70 1.40
C TYR A 71 27.80 -28.38 -0.01
N LEU A 72 28.01 -27.10 -0.37
CA LEU A 72 28.54 -26.80 -1.69
C LEU A 72 30.04 -27.09 -1.76
N PRO A 73 30.50 -27.77 -2.82
CA PRO A 73 31.92 -27.90 -3.08
C PRO A 73 32.55 -26.55 -3.46
N PRO A 74 33.88 -26.41 -3.37
CA PRO A 74 34.59 -25.19 -3.77
C PRO A 74 34.57 -24.95 -5.29
N HIS A 75 34.19 -25.95 -6.09
CA HIS A 75 34.03 -25.85 -7.53
C HIS A 75 32.55 -25.70 -7.93
N PRO A 76 32.24 -25.13 -9.11
CA PRO A 76 30.86 -24.95 -9.54
C PRO A 76 30.12 -26.29 -9.70
N LEU A 77 28.98 -26.43 -9.00
CA LEU A 77 28.13 -27.60 -9.03
C LEU A 77 27.00 -27.40 -10.06
N LYS A 78 27.04 -28.14 -11.16
CA LYS A 78 26.02 -28.11 -12.22
C LYS A 78 24.79 -28.89 -11.77
N ILE A 79 23.64 -28.22 -11.64
CA ILE A 79 22.36 -28.86 -11.30
C ILE A 79 21.58 -29.23 -12.56
N LEU A 80 21.52 -28.30 -13.53
CA LEU A 80 20.73 -28.48 -14.75
C LEU A 80 21.59 -28.18 -15.98
N GLY A 81 22.52 -29.09 -16.30
CA GLY A 81 23.51 -28.87 -17.35
C GLY A 81 24.27 -27.55 -17.15
N ASP A 82 24.39 -26.75 -18.21
CA ASP A 82 25.04 -25.43 -18.16
C ASP A 82 24.08 -24.27 -17.81
N TRP A 83 22.78 -24.54 -17.61
CA TRP A 83 21.78 -23.50 -17.36
C TRP A 83 21.72 -23.07 -15.89
N LEU A 84 21.90 -24.00 -14.96
CA LEU A 84 21.87 -23.74 -13.52
C LEU A 84 23.08 -24.37 -12.85
N THR A 85 23.98 -23.51 -12.37
CA THR A 85 25.18 -23.89 -11.63
C THR A 85 25.18 -23.18 -10.28
N LEU A 86 25.42 -23.93 -9.21
CA LEU A 86 25.62 -23.37 -7.88
C LEU A 86 27.11 -23.22 -7.60
N GLN A 87 27.53 -22.04 -7.15
CA GLN A 87 28.89 -21.78 -6.75
C GLN A 87 28.89 -20.99 -5.45
N LEU A 88 29.70 -21.44 -4.48
CA LEU A 88 29.88 -20.74 -3.23
C LEU A 88 30.88 -19.60 -3.45
N VAL A 89 30.39 -18.36 -3.35
CA VAL A 89 31.21 -17.15 -3.49
C VAL A 89 31.02 -16.27 -2.26
N PHE A 90 32.11 -16.01 -1.54
CA PHE A 90 32.11 -15.06 -0.44
C PHE A 90 32.31 -13.66 -1.00
N ASN A 91 31.41 -12.75 -0.66
CA ASN A 91 31.41 -11.39 -1.18
C ASN A 91 31.66 -10.37 -0.04
N PRO A 92 32.92 -10.17 0.39
CA PRO A 92 33.26 -9.41 1.59
C PRO A 92 33.02 -7.89 1.46
N GLY A 93 32.77 -7.39 0.24
CA GLY A 93 32.68 -5.96 0.00
C GLY A 93 32.44 -5.60 -1.45
N ALA A 94 31.80 -6.45 -2.25
CA ALA A 94 31.27 -6.05 -3.52
C ALA A 94 29.74 -6.12 -3.52
N ALA A 95 29.09 -5.34 -4.36
CA ALA A 95 27.71 -5.58 -4.75
C ALA A 95 27.68 -5.53 -6.27
N PHE A 96 27.14 -6.56 -6.92
CA PHE A 96 27.09 -6.63 -8.39
C PHE A 96 28.47 -6.47 -9.07
N GLY A 97 29.53 -6.99 -8.45
CA GLY A 97 30.91 -6.85 -8.95
C GLY A 97 31.57 -5.48 -8.71
N ILE A 98 30.84 -4.53 -8.10
CA ILE A 98 31.36 -3.19 -7.79
C ILE A 98 32.15 -3.24 -6.48
N HIS A 99 33.42 -2.86 -6.53
CA HIS A 99 34.30 -2.74 -5.37
C HIS A 99 34.78 -1.28 -5.26
N VAL A 100 34.53 -0.64 -4.13
CA VAL A 100 34.93 0.75 -3.82
C VAL A 100 36.16 0.82 -2.91
N GLY A 101 37.00 -0.22 -2.94
CA GLY A 101 38.23 -0.34 -2.15
C GLY A 101 38.00 -0.83 -0.72
N THR A 102 38.92 -0.49 0.18
CA THR A 102 39.01 -1.00 1.56
C THR A 102 37.74 -0.75 2.39
N TYR A 103 36.99 0.30 2.06
CA TYR A 103 35.78 0.70 2.79
C TYR A 103 34.48 0.12 2.23
N SER A 104 34.55 -0.74 1.21
CA SER A 104 33.34 -1.21 0.52
C SER A 104 32.33 -1.90 1.43
N ARG A 105 32.80 -2.70 2.41
CA ARG A 105 31.92 -3.32 3.41
C ARG A 105 31.07 -2.27 4.13
N TRP A 106 31.71 -1.21 4.61
CA TRP A 106 31.05 -0.12 5.35
C TRP A 106 30.12 0.71 4.46
N VAL A 107 30.52 1.01 3.23
CA VAL A 107 29.68 1.72 2.27
C VAL A 107 28.39 0.94 1.99
N PHE A 108 28.50 -0.35 1.69
CA PHE A 108 27.32 -1.18 1.43
C PHE A 108 26.48 -1.44 2.69
N LEU A 109 27.10 -1.51 3.87
CA LEU A 109 26.40 -1.58 5.15
C LEU A 109 25.51 -0.35 5.36
N VAL A 110 26.08 0.85 5.23
CA VAL A 110 25.35 2.12 5.38
C VAL A 110 24.25 2.24 4.34
N LEU A 111 24.54 1.90 3.08
CA LEU A 111 23.55 1.91 2.00
C LEU A 111 22.37 0.98 2.31
N ALA A 112 22.63 -0.23 2.81
CA ALA A 112 21.58 -1.18 3.19
C ALA A 112 20.72 -0.66 4.35
N ILE A 113 21.33 -0.04 5.38
CA ILE A 113 20.61 0.57 6.49
C ILE A 113 19.70 1.70 5.99
N VAL A 114 20.22 2.60 5.15
CA VAL A 114 19.43 3.69 4.56
C VAL A 114 18.25 3.15 3.74
N ALA A 115 18.50 2.13 2.91
CA ALA A 115 17.45 1.48 2.13
C ALA A 115 16.35 0.90 3.02
N LEU A 116 16.70 0.21 4.11
CA LEU A 116 15.73 -0.35 5.07
C LEU A 116 14.90 0.74 5.76
N ILE A 117 15.49 1.89 6.09
CA ILE A 117 14.75 3.03 6.67
C ILE A 117 13.73 3.56 5.65
N VAL A 118 14.14 3.76 4.39
CA VAL A 118 13.25 4.24 3.33
C VAL A 118 12.13 3.24 3.07
N LEU A 119 12.45 1.95 2.92
CA LEU A 119 11.45 0.90 2.71
C LEU A 119 10.49 0.78 3.90
N GLY A 120 11.00 0.86 5.13
CA GLY A 120 10.18 0.89 6.35
C GLY A 120 9.22 2.07 6.37
N SER A 121 9.66 3.26 5.93
CA SER A 121 8.78 4.41 5.73
C SER A 121 7.71 4.13 4.66
N MET A 122 8.07 3.50 3.53
CA MET A 122 7.11 3.13 2.48
C MET A 122 6.04 2.15 2.97
N VAL A 123 6.38 1.21 3.85
CA VAL A 123 5.40 0.29 4.48
C VAL A 123 4.39 1.07 5.32
N ARG A 124 4.85 2.08 6.08
CA ARG A 124 3.97 2.94 6.89
C ARG A 124 3.00 3.78 6.06
N HIS A 125 3.43 4.21 4.87
CA HIS A 125 2.63 5.01 3.95
C HIS A 125 1.79 4.18 2.97
N THR A 126 1.79 2.85 3.09
CA THR A 126 1.03 1.98 2.19
C THR A 126 -0.47 2.02 2.52
N LYS A 127 -1.30 2.18 1.49
CA LYS A 127 -2.77 2.25 1.64
C LYS A 127 -3.32 0.89 2.12
N PRO A 128 -4.35 0.88 2.98
CA PRO A 128 -5.02 -0.37 3.36
C PRO A 128 -5.58 -1.10 2.12
N GLY A 129 -5.28 -2.39 1.99
CA GLY A 129 -5.72 -3.23 0.86
C GLY A 129 -4.75 -3.27 -0.32
N ASP A 130 -3.66 -2.50 -0.30
CA ASP A 130 -2.59 -2.58 -1.30
C ASP A 130 -1.65 -3.76 -0.99
N HIS A 131 -2.16 -4.98 -1.18
CA HIS A 131 -1.47 -6.22 -0.84
C HIS A 131 -0.20 -6.43 -1.67
N VAL A 132 -0.26 -6.10 -2.97
CA VAL A 132 0.88 -6.26 -3.89
C VAL A 132 2.06 -5.43 -3.41
N ARG A 133 1.83 -4.17 -3.02
CA ARG A 133 2.89 -3.32 -2.48
C ARG A 133 3.50 -3.88 -1.20
N LEU A 134 2.68 -4.43 -0.29
CA LEU A 134 3.20 -5.00 0.96
C LEU A 134 3.98 -6.30 0.76
N ILE A 135 3.57 -7.14 -0.20
CA ILE A 135 4.32 -8.33 -0.60
C ILE A 135 5.66 -7.91 -1.20
N ALA A 136 5.66 -6.98 -2.16
CA ALA A 136 6.88 -6.50 -2.79
C ALA A 136 7.84 -5.88 -1.76
N LEU A 137 7.34 -5.04 -0.85
CA LEU A 137 8.14 -4.47 0.23
C LEU A 137 8.67 -5.56 1.18
N GLY A 138 7.88 -6.59 1.50
CA GLY A 138 8.30 -7.72 2.33
C GLY A 138 9.43 -8.52 1.70
N LEU A 139 9.33 -8.84 0.41
CA LEU A 139 10.37 -9.54 -0.35
C LEU A 139 11.67 -8.73 -0.38
N VAL A 140 11.59 -7.44 -0.73
CA VAL A 140 12.77 -6.57 -0.85
C VAL A 140 13.41 -6.30 0.51
N CYS A 141 12.62 -5.97 1.54
CA CYS A 141 13.15 -5.79 2.90
C CYS A 141 13.75 -7.08 3.44
N GLY A 142 13.11 -8.23 3.21
CA GLY A 142 13.62 -9.52 3.66
C GLY A 142 15.01 -9.82 3.09
N GLY A 143 15.17 -9.66 1.77
CA GLY A 143 16.47 -9.83 1.12
C GLY A 143 17.52 -8.80 1.56
N ALA A 144 17.11 -7.53 1.77
CA ALA A 144 18.01 -6.50 2.28
C ALA A 144 18.48 -6.78 3.71
N VAL A 145 17.60 -7.27 4.59
CA VAL A 145 17.95 -7.67 5.96
C VAL A 145 18.88 -8.88 5.96
N GLY A 146 18.59 -9.93 5.18
CA GLY A 146 19.47 -11.10 5.07
C GLY A 146 20.89 -10.73 4.63
N ASN A 147 20.99 -9.86 3.62
CA ASN A 147 22.27 -9.31 3.17
C ASN A 147 22.95 -8.38 4.20
N LEU A 148 22.18 -7.68 5.04
CA LEU A 148 22.72 -6.85 6.09
C LEU A 148 23.30 -7.70 7.22
N ILE A 149 22.63 -8.79 7.59
CA ILE A 149 23.09 -9.73 8.63
C ILE A 149 24.47 -10.30 8.27
N ASP A 150 24.69 -10.69 7.02
CA ASP A 150 26.01 -11.21 6.57
C ASP A 150 27.16 -10.18 6.69
N ARG A 151 26.83 -8.88 6.76
CA ARG A 151 27.81 -7.79 6.79
C ARG A 151 28.13 -7.29 8.20
N ILE A 152 27.34 -7.68 9.20
CA ILE A 152 27.59 -7.39 10.62
C ILE A 152 28.58 -8.42 11.13
#